data_AF-A0A5R8KEG1-F1
#
_entry.id   AF-A0A5R8KEG1-F1
#
_cell.length_a   1.000
_cell.length_b   1.000
_cell.length_c   1.000
_cell.angle_alpha   90.00
_cell.angle_beta   90.00
_cell.angle_gamma   90.00
#
_symmetry.space_group_name_H-M   'P 1'
#
loop_
_entity.id
_entity.type
_entity.pdbx_description
1 polymer ?
#
loop_
_entity_poly.entity_id
_entity_poly.type
_entity_poly.pdbx_seq_one_letter_code
_entity_poly.pdbx_strand_id
1 'polypeptide(L)' 'MQLKSEFTIVMVTHNMEQATRCSDRTAFYHLGKLIEYAPTLQLFQNPGQKQTEEDITGRFS' A
#
# COMPACT_ATOMS: atom_id res chain seq x y z
N MET A 1 -2.84 -5.56 -17.54
CA MET A 1 -1.57 -4.90 -17.16
C MET A 1 -1.01 -3.98 -18.26
N GLN A 2 -1.61 -3.91 -19.46
CA GLN A 2 -1.07 -3.15 -20.58
C GLN A 2 -1.11 -1.61 -20.38
N LEU A 3 -2.08 -1.06 -19.64
CA LEU A 3 -2.12 0.39 -19.35
C LEU A 3 -1.02 0.87 -18.39
N LYS A 4 -0.57 0.03 -17.45
CA LYS A 4 0.47 0.42 -16.47
C LYS A 4 1.82 0.72 -17.14
N SER A 5 2.13 0.06 -18.26
CA SER A 5 3.39 0.31 -18.97
C SER A 5 3.39 1.63 -19.74
N GLU A 6 2.23 2.19 -20.01
CA GLU A 6 2.06 3.39 -20.83
C GLU A 6 1.72 4.63 -19.99
N PHE A 7 1.25 4.44 -18.76
CA PHE A 7 0.76 5.51 -17.89
C PHE A 7 1.24 5.38 -16.46
N THR A 8 1.53 6.53 -15.83
CA THR A 8 1.69 6.60 -14.38
C THR A 8 0.32 6.66 -13.73
N ILE A 9 -0.03 5.65 -12.95
CA ILE A 9 -1.32 5.54 -12.27
C ILE A 9 -1.12 5.83 -10.79
N VAL A 10 -1.85 6.81 -10.27
CA VAL A 10 -1.96 7.07 -8.84
C VAL A 10 -3.39 6.77 -8.42
N MET A 11 -3.55 5.91 -7.43
CA MET A 11 -4.86 5.55 -6.89
C MET A 11 -4.87 5.66 -5.38
N VAL A 12 -5.99 6.14 -4.84
CA VAL A 12 -6.26 6.16 -3.40
C VAL A 12 -7.40 5.17 -3.16
N THR A 13 -7.16 4.19 -2.30
CA THR A 13 -8.14 3.13 -2.02
C THR A 13 -8.03 2.66 -0.58
N HIS A 14 -9.15 2.19 -0.04
CA HIS A 14 -9.19 1.39 1.19
C HIS A 14 -9.23 -0.11 0.91
N ASN A 15 -9.35 -0.52 -0.36
CA ASN A 15 -9.30 -1.93 -0.77
C ASN A 15 -7.83 -2.36 -0.92
N MET A 16 -7.31 -2.94 0.16
CA MET A 16 -5.92 -3.35 0.24
C MET A 16 -5.60 -4.54 -0.67
N GLU A 17 -6.51 -5.49 -0.89
CA GLU A 17 -6.29 -6.62 -1.80
C GLU A 17 -6.04 -6.16 -3.25
N GLN A 18 -6.81 -5.16 -3.69
CA GLN A 18 -6.58 -4.57 -5.01
C GLN A 18 -5.28 -3.77 -5.06
N ALA A 19 -4.96 -3.04 -4.00
CA ALA A 19 -3.69 -2.32 -3.91
C ALA A 19 -2.50 -3.29 -4.00
N THR A 20 -2.54 -4.41 -3.27
CA THR A 20 -1.51 -5.46 -3.27
C THR A 20 -1.30 -6.06 -4.65
N ARG A 21 -2.37 -6.31 -5.40
CA ARG A 21 -2.30 -6.94 -6.72
C ARG A 21 -1.89 -5.99 -7.84
N CYS A 22 -2.31 -4.73 -7.76
CA CYS A 22 -2.21 -3.79 -8.89
C CYS A 22 -1.09 -2.76 -8.75
N SER A 23 -0.56 -2.51 -7.55
CA SER A 23 0.39 -1.42 -7.30
C SER A 23 1.84 -1.90 -7.25
N ASP A 24 2.75 -1.13 -7.82
CA ASP A 24 4.20 -1.37 -7.68
C ASP A 24 4.75 -0.90 -6.32
N ARG A 25 4.25 0.24 -5.86
CA ARG A 25 4.63 0.88 -4.60
C ARG A 25 3.39 1.36 -3.88
N THR A 26 3.43 1.35 -2.55
CA THR A 26 2.32 1.81 -1.71
C THR A 26 2.81 2.85 -0.72
N ALA A 27 2.02 3.90 -0.53
CA ALA A 27 2.22 4.92 0.48
C ALA A 27 1.11 4.79 1.52
N PHE A 28 1.48 4.53 2.76
CA PHE A 28 0.54 4.46 3.87
C PHE A 28 0.45 5.82 4.57
N TYR A 29 -0.77 6.36 4.65
CA TYR A 29 -1.06 7.61 5.33
C TYR A 29 -1.93 7.37 6.56
N HIS A 30 -1.58 8.04 7.65
CA HIS A 30 -2.37 8.07 8.88
C HIS A 30 -2.53 9.52 9.35
N LEU A 31 -3.77 10.00 9.49
CA LEU A 31 -4.10 11.37 9.90
C LEU A 31 -3.35 12.45 9.10
N GLY A 32 -3.25 12.28 7.78
CA GLY A 32 -2.58 13.22 6.88
C GLY A 32 -1.05 13.15 6.89
N LYS A 33 -0.45 12.24 7.66
CA LYS A 33 1.01 12.00 7.67
C LYS A 33 1.35 10.77 6.85
N LEU A 34 2.38 10.88 6.00
CA LEU A 34 2.98 9.73 5.35
C LEU A 34 3.79 8.95 6.39
N ILE A 35 3.31 7.76 6.73
CA ILE A 35 3.94 6.90 7.73
C ILE A 35 4.98 5.99 7.06
N GLU A 36 4.63 5.40 5.91
CA GLU A 36 5.52 4.47 5.22
C GLU A 36 5.34 4.53 3.71
N TYR A 37 6.43 4.40 2.97
CA TYR A 37 6.44 4.27 1.52
C TYR A 37 7.44 3.21 1.08
N ALA A 38 6.95 2.10 0.55
CA ALA A 38 7.75 0.92 0.23
C ALA A 38 7.21 0.17 -1.00
N PRO A 39 7.96 -0.79 -1.56
CA PRO A 39 7.38 -1.76 -2.50
C PRO A 39 6.13 -2.39 -1.89
N THR A 40 5.07 -2.50 -2.68
CA THR A 40 3.75 -2.95 -2.22
C THR A 40 3.82 -4.25 -1.42
N LEU A 41 4.51 -5.27 -1.95
CA LEU A 41 4.67 -6.56 -1.29
C LEU A 41 5.38 -6.45 0.08
N GLN A 42 6.42 -5.62 0.18
CA GLN A 42 7.12 -5.39 1.44
C GLN A 42 6.18 -4.73 2.46
N LEU A 43 5.47 -3.67 2.06
CA LEU A 43 4.57 -2.94 2.95
C LEU A 43 3.45 -3.82 3.53
N PHE A 44 2.93 -4.76 2.74
CA PHE A 44 1.84 -5.65 3.17
C PHE A 44 2.29 -6.94 3.87
N GLN A 45 3.50 -7.45 3.61
CA GLN A 45 3.97 -8.71 4.18
C GLN A 45 4.95 -8.54 5.35
N ASN A 46 5.77 -7.49 5.30
CA ASN A 46 6.79 -7.20 6.31
C ASN A 46 7.00 -5.68 6.42
N PRO A 47 6.00 -4.95 6.92
CA PRO A 47 6.07 -3.49 7.08
C PRO A 47 7.25 -3.09 7.95
N GLY A 48 7.92 -2.00 7.59
CA GLY A 48 9.03 -1.46 8.35
C GLY A 48 8.60 -0.59 9.54
N GLN A 49 7.34 -0.13 9.56
CA GLN A 49 6.80 0.69 10.63
C GLN A 49 5.74 -0.07 11.42
N LYS A 50 5.87 -0.04 12.76
CA LYS A 50 4.91 -0.66 13.67
C LYS A 50 3.47 -0.15 13.48
N GLN A 51 3.30 1.14 13.21
CA GLN A 51 1.99 1.73 12.96
C GLN A 51 1.35 1.20 11.66
N THR A 52 2.16 0.96 10.62
CA THR A 52 1.69 0.31 9.38
C THR A 52 1.26 -1.12 9.66
N GLU A 53 2.04 -1.87 10.45
CA GLU A 53 1.74 -3.25 10.84
C GLU A 53 0.40 -3.35 11.60
N GLU A 54 0.19 -2.49 12.59
CA GLU A 54 -1.04 -2.44 13.40
C GLU A 54 -2.28 -2.15 12.54
N ASP A 55 -2.21 -1.16 11.65
CA ASP A 55 -3.34 -0.76 10.79
C ASP A 55 -3.66 -1.79 9.68
N ILE A 56 -2.65 -2.48 9.14
CA ILE A 56 -2.83 -3.51 8.11
C ILE A 56 -3.32 -4.81 8.75
N THR A 57 -2.68 -5.28 9.82
CA THR A 57 -3.02 -6.56 10.48
C THR A 57 -4.42 -6.50 11.11
N GLY A 58 -4.84 -5.34 11.63
CA GLY A 58 -6.20 -5.14 12.12
C GLY A 58 -7.30 -5.16 11.04
N ARG A 59 -6.94 -5.13 9.76
CA ARG A 59 -7.87 -5.22 8.60
C ARG A 59 -7.74 -6.54 7.84
N PHE A 60 -6.59 -7.21 7.96
CA PHE A 60 -6.32 -8.56 7.46
C PHE A 60 -6.28 -9.53 8.65
N SER A 61 -7.42 -9.80 9.25
CA SER A 61 -7.60 -10.81 10.30
C SER A 61 -8.74 -11.74 9.95
#